data_AF-A0A3N5UWM8-F1
#
_entry.id   AF-A0A3N5UWM8-F1
#
_cell.length_a   1.000
_cell.length_b   1.000
_cell.length_c   1.000
_cell.angle_alpha   90.00
_cell.angle_beta   90.00
_cell.angle_gamma   90.00
#
_symmetry.space_group_name_H-M   'P 1'
#
loop_
_entity.id
_entity.type
_entity.pdbx_description
1 polymer ?
#
loop_
_entity_poly.entity_id
_entity_poly.type
_entity_poly.pdbx_seq_one_letter_code
_entity_poly.pdbx_strand_id
1 'polypeptide(L)'
;MPILDSFLSSFRRRKTSPPPSTQPTIIPDHSAESPQATVLKTLVIVYDPVVDHQTGKKLSQYMNWNRVEDLAKGFMTDILQTSGGLARYQIIQRIDVDGFPAKIDRYQYDAQTYLNVVRGVAPPYMPQEADYHAIIDRFNILELIAKNEIDEVWVFNFPHAGFYESIMGGPGAFW
;
A
#
# COMPACT_ATOMS: atom_id res chain seq x y z
N MET A 1 14.13 -49.54 -51.54
CA MET A 1 12.97 -50.08 -50.79
C MET A 1 13.41 -50.33 -49.36
N PRO A 2 12.65 -49.98 -48.30
CA PRO A 2 11.60 -48.96 -48.14
C PRO A 2 11.92 -47.96 -46.98
N ILE A 3 11.54 -46.67 -47.05
CA ILE A 3 10.32 -45.98 -46.53
C ILE A 3 10.23 -45.90 -45.00
N LEU A 4 10.22 -44.66 -44.49
CA LEU A 4 9.48 -44.04 -43.35
C LEU A 4 10.37 -42.93 -42.76
N ASP A 5 9.98 -41.70 -42.50
CA ASP A 5 8.76 -40.95 -42.77
C ASP A 5 9.13 -39.47 -42.75
N SER A 6 8.50 -38.71 -43.65
CA SER A 6 8.45 -37.25 -43.63
C SER A 6 7.69 -36.77 -42.39
N PHE A 7 8.02 -35.58 -41.88
CA PHE A 7 7.13 -34.57 -41.27
C PHE A 7 7.79 -33.80 -40.11
N LEU A 8 8.64 -32.82 -40.44
CA LEU A 8 8.88 -31.67 -39.56
C LEU A 8 8.96 -30.39 -40.41
N SER A 9 7.87 -30.09 -41.12
CA SER A 9 7.65 -28.76 -41.69
C SER A 9 6.76 -27.94 -40.76
N SER A 10 7.20 -26.71 -40.51
CA SER A 10 6.41 -25.54 -40.10
C SER A 10 5.70 -25.56 -38.75
N PHE A 11 6.44 -25.21 -37.69
CA PHE A 11 5.89 -24.39 -36.60
C PHE A 11 6.77 -23.17 -36.36
N ARG A 12 6.80 -22.27 -37.35
CA ARG A 12 7.23 -20.89 -37.13
C ARG A 12 6.07 -20.21 -36.40
N ARG A 13 6.08 -20.25 -35.06
CA ARG A 13 5.18 -19.42 -34.23
C ARG A 13 5.30 -17.98 -34.75
N ARG A 14 4.24 -17.47 -35.38
CA ARG A 14 4.11 -16.03 -35.59
C ARG A 14 4.16 -15.41 -34.19
N LYS A 15 5.21 -14.64 -33.90
CA LYS A 15 5.18 -13.68 -32.81
C LYS A 15 4.03 -12.73 -33.15
N THR A 16 2.86 -12.95 -32.59
CA THR A 16 1.82 -11.93 -32.52
C THR A 16 2.40 -10.83 -31.65
N SER A 17 2.73 -9.71 -32.28
CA SER A 17 3.05 -8.47 -31.58
C SER A 17 1.91 -8.16 -30.60
N PRO A 18 2.21 -7.81 -29.34
CA PRO A 18 1.19 -7.36 -28.42
C PRO A 18 0.44 -6.17 -29.03
N PRO A 19 -0.86 -6.02 -28.75
CA PRO A 19 -1.60 -4.84 -29.19
C PRO A 19 -0.87 -3.59 -28.70
N PRO A 20 -0.82 -2.52 -29.53
CA PRO A 20 -0.19 -1.27 -29.10
C PRO A 20 -0.86 -0.80 -27.81
N SER A 21 -0.05 -0.45 -26.81
CA SER A 21 -0.54 0.20 -25.60
C SER A 21 -1.32 1.43 -26.03
N THR A 22 -2.62 1.49 -25.73
CA THR A 22 -3.39 2.73 -25.85
C THR A 22 -2.81 3.71 -24.86
N GLN A 23 -1.87 4.53 -25.31
CA GLN A 23 -1.43 5.68 -24.55
C GLN A 23 -2.68 6.53 -24.27
N PRO A 24 -2.94 6.91 -23.01
CA PRO A 24 -4.05 7.80 -22.70
C PRO A 24 -3.96 9.03 -23.60
N THR A 25 -5.05 9.38 -24.26
CA THR A 25 -5.12 10.65 -25.01
C THR A 25 -4.92 11.78 -24.00
N ILE A 26 -3.78 12.47 -24.08
CA ILE A 26 -3.53 13.65 -23.27
C ILE A 26 -4.44 14.75 -23.81
N ILE A 27 -5.51 15.05 -23.09
CA ILE A 27 -6.38 16.19 -23.39
C ILE A 27 -5.57 17.46 -23.08
N PRO A 28 -5.45 18.42 -24.01
CA PRO A 28 -4.76 19.67 -23.74
C PRO A 28 -5.41 20.38 -22.55
N ASP A 29 -4.58 20.81 -21.60
CA ASP A 29 -5.06 21.58 -20.44
C ASP A 29 -5.62 22.92 -20.95
N HIS A 30 -6.93 23.11 -20.81
CA HIS A 30 -7.62 24.31 -21.24
C HIS A 30 -7.67 25.28 -20.07
N SER A 31 -6.89 26.35 -20.13
CA SER A 31 -6.79 27.39 -19.09
C SER A 31 -8.09 28.14 -18.74
N ALA A 32 -9.19 27.85 -19.43
CA ALA A 32 -10.54 28.36 -19.14
C ALA A 32 -11.42 27.37 -18.34
N GLU A 33 -11.01 26.12 -18.17
CA GLU A 33 -11.75 25.13 -17.40
C GLU A 33 -11.54 25.35 -15.90
N SER A 34 -12.63 25.31 -15.14
CA SER A 34 -12.54 25.40 -13.67
C SER A 34 -12.00 24.09 -13.10
N PRO A 35 -11.07 24.13 -12.13
CA PRO A 35 -10.58 22.91 -11.49
C PRO A 35 -11.73 22.11 -10.89
N GLN A 36 -11.78 20.81 -11.20
CA GLN A 36 -12.81 19.92 -10.67
C GLN A 36 -12.38 19.40 -9.30
N ALA A 37 -13.32 19.42 -8.34
CA ALA A 37 -13.09 18.78 -7.06
C ALA A 37 -13.02 17.26 -7.24
N THR A 38 -12.03 16.62 -6.61
CA THR A 38 -11.81 15.18 -6.61
C THR A 38 -12.04 14.61 -5.22
N VAL A 39 -12.79 13.51 -5.16
CA VAL A 39 -12.94 12.71 -3.95
C VAL A 39 -11.95 11.56 -3.99
N LEU A 40 -11.12 11.43 -2.95
CA LEU A 40 -10.12 10.37 -2.80
C LEU A 40 -10.63 9.34 -1.78
N LYS A 41 -11.11 8.20 -2.27
CA LYS A 41 -11.61 7.08 -1.46
C LYS A 41 -10.43 6.34 -0.84
N THR A 42 -10.29 6.46 0.47
CA THR A 42 -9.10 5.99 1.19
C THR A 42 -9.42 4.76 2.03
N LEU A 43 -8.62 3.70 1.87
CA LEU A 43 -8.53 2.61 2.84
C LEU A 43 -7.48 2.97 3.88
N VAL A 44 -7.82 2.87 5.17
CA VAL A 44 -6.87 3.07 6.27
C VAL A 44 -6.56 1.73 6.91
N ILE A 45 -5.29 1.36 6.96
CA ILE A 45 -4.78 0.19 7.67
C ILE A 45 -3.96 0.67 8.86
N VAL A 46 -4.26 0.17 10.06
CA VAL A 46 -3.58 0.55 11.30
C VAL A 46 -2.94 -0.68 11.91
N TYR A 47 -1.62 -0.73 11.95
CA TYR A 47 -0.90 -1.74 12.73
C TYR A 47 -0.75 -1.25 14.17
N ASP A 48 -1.50 -1.86 15.09
CA ASP A 48 -1.48 -1.52 16.51
C ASP A 48 -1.58 -2.79 17.37
N PRO A 49 -0.47 -3.58 17.42
CA PRO A 49 -0.45 -4.88 18.09
C PRO A 49 -0.67 -4.74 19.60
N VAL A 50 -1.27 -5.75 20.22
CA VAL A 50 -1.28 -5.91 21.67
C VAL A 50 0.15 -6.22 22.14
N VAL A 51 0.66 -5.42 23.08
CA VAL A 51 2.01 -5.58 23.64
C VAL A 51 2.04 -5.93 25.11
N ASP A 52 0.90 -5.80 25.79
CA ASP A 52 0.69 -6.29 27.14
C ASP A 52 -0.55 -7.17 27.15
N HIS A 53 -0.34 -8.48 27.13
CA HIS A 53 -1.42 -9.48 27.14
C HIS A 53 -2.16 -9.58 28.48
N GLN A 54 -1.59 -9.08 29.57
CA GLN A 54 -2.28 -9.09 30.88
C GLN A 54 -3.34 -8.00 30.95
N THR A 55 -3.03 -6.82 30.40
CA THR A 55 -3.94 -5.67 30.41
C THR A 55 -4.71 -5.49 29.10
N GLY A 56 -4.29 -6.17 28.02
CA GLY A 56 -4.83 -6.01 26.67
C GLY A 56 -4.42 -4.69 26.00
N LYS A 57 -3.42 -3.98 26.55
CA LYS A 57 -2.98 -2.71 25.98
C LYS A 57 -2.31 -2.91 24.64
N LYS A 58 -2.77 -2.12 23.66
CA LYS A 58 -2.15 -1.97 22.36
C LYS A 58 -0.88 -1.12 22.43
N LEU A 59 -0.03 -1.26 21.42
CA LEU A 59 1.25 -0.57 21.35
C LEU A 59 1.09 0.95 21.44
N SER A 60 0.15 1.53 20.69
CA SER A 60 -0.12 2.97 20.70
C SER A 60 -0.46 3.49 22.10
N GLN A 61 -1.24 2.74 22.86
CA GLN A 61 -1.62 3.04 24.23
C GLN A 61 -0.45 2.87 25.20
N TYR A 62 0.34 1.81 25.02
CA TYR A 62 1.54 1.55 25.81
C TYR A 62 2.58 2.66 25.65
N MET A 63 2.71 3.19 24.43
CA MET A 63 3.65 4.25 24.09
C MET A 63 3.09 5.67 24.24
N ASN A 64 1.81 5.80 24.60
CA ASN A 64 1.09 7.07 24.70
C ASN A 64 1.18 7.92 23.41
N TRP A 65 0.96 7.30 22.26
CA TRP A 65 0.96 7.97 20.96
C TRP A 65 -0.40 8.60 20.63
N ASN A 66 -0.36 9.55 19.70
CA ASN A 66 -1.56 10.20 19.17
C ASN A 66 -2.51 9.18 18.54
N ARG A 67 -3.81 9.48 18.64
CA ARG A 67 -4.85 8.67 18.02
C ARG A 67 -4.80 8.81 16.51
N VAL A 68 -4.90 7.68 15.81
CA VAL A 68 -4.94 7.67 14.34
C VAL A 68 -6.12 8.47 13.78
N GLU A 69 -7.26 8.50 14.46
CA GLU A 69 -8.41 9.28 14.00
C GLU A 69 -8.10 10.78 13.95
N ASP A 70 -7.38 11.28 14.96
CA ASP A 70 -7.03 12.70 15.05
C ASP A 70 -5.98 13.05 13.99
N LEU A 71 -4.99 12.18 13.78
CA LEU A 71 -3.97 12.36 12.75
C LEU A 71 -4.57 12.35 11.34
N ALA A 72 -5.41 11.37 11.03
CA ALA A 72 -6.07 11.26 9.74
C ALA A 72 -6.99 12.47 9.50
N LYS A 73 -7.81 12.86 10.48
CA LYS A 73 -8.69 14.02 10.37
C LYS A 73 -7.91 15.32 10.16
N GLY A 74 -6.80 15.51 10.89
CA GLY A 74 -5.91 16.64 10.72
C GLY A 74 -5.39 16.73 9.28
N PHE A 75 -4.79 15.64 8.79
CA PHE A 75 -4.27 15.58 7.42
C PHE A 75 -5.35 15.84 6.36
N MET A 76 -6.53 15.22 6.49
CA MET A 76 -7.66 15.46 5.58
C MET A 76 -8.09 16.94 5.57
N THR A 77 -8.09 17.58 6.75
CA THR A 77 -8.46 18.99 6.90
C THR A 77 -7.42 19.90 6.26
N ASP A 78 -6.13 19.62 6.49
CA ASP A 78 -5.02 20.39 5.92
C ASP A 78 -5.02 20.32 4.40
N ILE A 79 -5.24 19.13 3.82
CA ILE A 79 -5.32 18.95 2.37
C ILE A 79 -6.56 19.65 1.81
N LEU A 80 -7.72 19.55 2.47
CA LEU A 80 -8.93 20.25 2.04
C LEU A 80 -8.71 21.78 2.01
N GLN A 81 -8.08 22.32 3.04
CA GLN A 81 -7.81 23.76 3.16
C GLN A 81 -6.77 24.22 2.13
N THR A 82 -5.63 23.54 2.07
CA THR A 82 -4.50 23.94 1.20
C THR A 82 -4.81 23.75 -0.28
N SER A 83 -5.67 22.80 -0.63
CA SER A 83 -6.16 22.62 -2.01
C SER A 83 -7.29 23.58 -2.40
N GLY A 84 -7.74 24.47 -1.52
CA GLY A 84 -8.90 25.36 -1.79
C GLY A 84 -10.22 24.60 -1.94
N GLY A 85 -10.35 23.42 -1.32
CA GLY A 85 -11.53 22.57 -1.39
C GLY A 85 -11.58 21.63 -2.60
N LEU A 86 -10.47 21.49 -3.34
CA LEU A 86 -10.40 20.64 -4.55
C LEU A 86 -10.10 19.18 -4.22
N ALA A 87 -9.19 18.89 -3.29
CA ALA A 87 -8.89 17.53 -2.87
C ALA A 87 -9.70 17.18 -1.61
N ARG A 88 -10.54 16.16 -1.70
CA ARG A 88 -11.46 15.76 -0.63
C ARG A 88 -11.26 14.30 -0.29
N TYR A 89 -10.61 14.02 0.83
CA TYR A 89 -10.48 12.66 1.30
C TYR A 89 -11.78 12.12 1.87
N GLN A 90 -12.03 10.83 1.61
CA GLN A 90 -13.11 10.08 2.21
C GLN A 90 -12.56 8.72 2.66
N ILE A 91 -12.46 8.50 3.97
CA ILE A 91 -12.09 7.18 4.49
C ILE A 91 -13.28 6.24 4.29
N ILE A 92 -13.14 5.28 3.38
CA ILE A 92 -14.19 4.30 3.05
C ILE A 92 -14.20 3.16 4.05
N GLN A 93 -13.00 2.74 4.48
CA GLN A 93 -12.84 1.66 5.44
C GLN A 93 -11.60 1.90 6.28
N ARG A 94 -11.69 1.46 7.54
CA ARG A 94 -10.55 1.30 8.43
C ARG A 94 -10.41 -0.15 8.84
N ILE A 95 -9.17 -0.64 8.86
CA ILE A 95 -8.80 -1.97 9.32
C ILE A 95 -7.75 -1.83 10.42
N ASP A 96 -8.10 -2.21 11.64
CA ASP A 96 -7.14 -2.31 12.75
C ASP A 96 -6.55 -3.72 12.81
N VAL A 97 -5.23 -3.80 12.75
CA VAL A 97 -4.44 -5.03 12.72
C VAL A 97 -3.76 -5.21 14.06
N ASP A 98 -4.19 -6.24 14.80
CA ASP A 98 -3.46 -6.73 15.97
C ASP A 98 -2.31 -7.62 15.49
N GLY A 99 -1.20 -6.98 15.12
CA GLY A 99 0.00 -7.69 14.68
C GLY A 99 1.07 -6.75 14.18
N PHE A 100 2.26 -7.32 13.99
CA PHE A 100 3.37 -6.64 13.35
C PHE A 100 3.35 -6.95 11.84
N PRO A 101 3.69 -6.00 10.95
CA PRO A 101 3.86 -6.33 9.54
C PRO A 101 5.08 -7.24 9.35
N ALA A 102 5.02 -8.14 8.38
CA ALA A 102 6.18 -8.94 7.99
C ALA A 102 7.21 -8.08 7.25
N LYS A 103 8.48 -8.42 7.39
CA LYS A 103 9.60 -7.92 6.59
C LYS A 103 9.70 -8.68 5.27
N ILE A 104 10.49 -8.16 4.33
CA ILE A 104 10.69 -8.77 3.00
C ILE A 104 11.21 -10.22 3.03
N ASP A 105 11.87 -10.62 4.12
CA ASP A 105 12.35 -11.98 4.34
C ASP A 105 11.41 -12.82 5.23
N ARG A 106 10.20 -12.31 5.48
CA ARG A 106 9.14 -12.85 6.31
C ARG A 106 9.41 -12.82 7.81
N TYR A 107 10.49 -12.17 8.27
CA TYR A 107 10.63 -11.89 9.70
C TYR A 107 9.46 -11.03 10.19
N GLN A 108 8.95 -11.30 11.38
CA GLN A 108 7.91 -10.53 12.01
C GLN A 108 8.29 -10.34 13.47
N TYR A 109 8.23 -9.11 13.95
CA TYR A 109 8.39 -8.87 15.38
C TYR A 109 7.26 -9.52 16.16
N ASP A 110 7.57 -9.94 17.38
CA ASP A 110 6.59 -10.06 18.45
C ASP A 110 6.67 -8.84 19.38
N ALA A 111 5.75 -8.75 20.33
CA ALA A 111 5.70 -7.64 21.29
C ALA A 111 7.03 -7.45 22.04
N GLN A 112 7.67 -8.53 22.48
CA GLN A 112 8.85 -8.46 23.32
C GLN A 112 10.08 -8.03 22.53
N THR A 113 10.30 -8.65 21.37
CA THR A 113 11.40 -8.33 20.46
C THR A 113 11.29 -6.90 19.96
N TYR A 114 10.10 -6.44 19.61
CA TYR A 114 9.87 -5.04 19.24
C TYR A 114 10.15 -4.06 20.38
N LEU A 115 9.61 -4.32 21.58
CA LEU A 115 9.82 -3.45 22.74
C LEU A 115 11.31 -3.36 23.13
N ASN A 116 12.09 -4.43 22.94
CA ASN A 116 13.53 -4.39 23.14
C ASN A 116 14.22 -3.42 22.17
N VAL A 117 13.79 -3.37 20.90
CA VAL A 117 14.32 -2.42 19.91
C VAL A 117 13.98 -0.99 20.30
N VAL A 118 12.72 -0.70 20.60
CA VAL A 118 12.27 0.67 20.95
C VAL A 118 12.93 1.19 22.24
N ARG A 119 13.25 0.31 23.18
CA ARG A 119 13.97 0.65 24.42
C ARG A 119 15.49 0.76 24.24
N GLY A 120 16.02 0.47 23.05
CA GLY A 120 17.46 0.46 22.78
C GLY A 120 18.22 -0.71 23.40
N VAL A 121 17.52 -1.78 23.80
CA VAL A 121 18.12 -3.02 24.34
C VAL A 121 18.69 -3.89 23.22
N ALA A 122 18.09 -3.84 22.04
CA ALA A 122 18.53 -4.57 20.85
C ALA A 122 18.56 -3.63 19.63
N PRO A 123 19.45 -3.86 18.65
CA PRO A 123 19.39 -3.14 17.39
C PRO A 123 18.12 -3.54 16.60
N PRO A 124 17.59 -2.67 15.72
CA PRO A 124 16.53 -3.03 14.79
C PRO A 124 16.93 -4.22 13.92
N TYR A 125 15.96 -5.09 13.61
CA TYR A 125 16.16 -6.20 12.68
C TYR A 125 16.50 -5.69 11.26
N MET A 126 17.34 -6.45 10.56
CA MET A 126 17.69 -6.23 9.15
C MET A 126 17.40 -7.49 8.35
N PRO A 127 16.77 -7.38 7.16
CA PRO A 127 16.33 -6.15 6.47
C PRO A 127 15.19 -5.41 7.20
N GLN A 128 15.13 -4.08 7.04
CA GLN A 128 14.13 -3.26 7.73
C GLN A 128 12.82 -3.18 6.97
N GLU A 129 12.85 -3.36 5.66
CA GLU A 129 11.74 -3.15 4.71
C GLU A 129 10.56 -4.06 5.04
N ALA A 130 9.36 -3.48 5.09
CA ALA A 130 8.12 -4.22 5.17
C ALA A 130 7.85 -4.96 3.85
N ASP A 131 7.19 -6.12 3.94
CA ASP A 131 6.73 -6.84 2.76
C ASP A 131 5.43 -6.21 2.22
N TYR A 132 5.59 -5.23 1.33
CA TYR A 132 4.46 -4.57 0.67
C TYR A 132 3.62 -5.54 -0.17
N HIS A 133 4.22 -6.59 -0.76
CA HIS A 133 3.46 -7.58 -1.52
C HIS A 133 2.53 -8.37 -0.60
N ALA A 134 3.03 -8.82 0.56
CA ALA A 134 2.19 -9.50 1.55
C ALA A 134 1.04 -8.61 2.05
N ILE A 135 1.26 -7.31 2.19
CA ILE A 135 0.21 -6.35 2.59
C ILE A 135 -0.83 -6.20 1.48
N ILE A 136 -0.39 -5.98 0.24
CA ILE A 136 -1.26 -5.84 -0.93
C ILE A 136 -2.16 -7.06 -1.08
N ASP A 137 -1.59 -8.26 -0.98
CA ASP A 137 -2.31 -9.52 -1.10
C ASP A 137 -3.28 -9.72 0.07
N ARG A 138 -2.81 -9.51 1.31
CA ARG A 138 -3.62 -9.72 2.54
C ARG A 138 -4.91 -8.91 2.56
N PHE A 139 -4.84 -7.66 2.10
CA PHE A 139 -5.99 -6.75 2.12
C PHE A 139 -6.68 -6.61 0.76
N ASN A 140 -6.29 -7.45 -0.22
CA ASN A 140 -6.90 -7.50 -1.55
C ASN A 140 -6.92 -6.12 -2.24
N ILE A 141 -5.87 -5.32 -2.05
CA ILE A 141 -5.82 -3.90 -2.42
C ILE A 141 -6.04 -3.71 -3.93
N LEU A 142 -5.42 -4.57 -4.75
CA LEU A 142 -5.53 -4.46 -6.21
C LEU A 142 -6.95 -4.68 -6.71
N GLU A 143 -7.71 -5.58 -6.09
CA GLU A 143 -9.10 -5.84 -6.46
C GLU A 143 -10.00 -4.66 -6.05
N LEU A 144 -9.77 -4.06 -4.88
CA LEU A 144 -10.51 -2.87 -4.44
C LEU A 144 -10.29 -1.69 -5.40
N ILE A 145 -9.05 -1.51 -5.87
CA ILE A 145 -8.71 -0.52 -6.91
C ILE A 145 -9.39 -0.87 -8.23
N ALA A 146 -9.32 -2.13 -8.68
CA ALA A 146 -9.90 -2.57 -9.94
C ALA A 146 -11.44 -2.41 -9.98
N LYS A 147 -12.09 -2.50 -8.83
CA LYS A 147 -13.53 -2.24 -8.66
C LYS A 147 -13.88 -0.78 -8.46
N ASN A 148 -12.88 0.12 -8.46
CA ASN A 148 -13.06 1.52 -8.14
C ASN A 148 -13.71 1.73 -6.76
N GLU A 149 -13.34 0.92 -5.77
CA GLU A 149 -13.82 1.04 -4.38
C GLU A 149 -12.91 1.96 -3.55
N ILE A 150 -11.62 1.97 -3.86
CA ILE A 150 -10.61 2.82 -3.23
C ILE A 150 -9.68 3.42 -4.30
N ASP A 151 -9.12 4.57 -4.00
CA ASP A 151 -8.14 5.29 -4.82
C ASP A 151 -6.76 5.35 -4.13
N GLU A 152 -6.73 5.28 -2.79
CA GLU A 152 -5.50 5.40 -1.99
C GLU A 152 -5.54 4.50 -0.74
N VAL A 153 -4.36 4.10 -0.26
CA VAL A 153 -4.20 3.35 0.99
C VAL A 153 -3.28 4.10 1.92
N TRP A 154 -3.76 4.40 3.12
CA TRP A 154 -2.92 4.91 4.21
C TRP A 154 -2.59 3.79 5.17
N VAL A 155 -1.31 3.69 5.54
CA VAL A 155 -0.86 2.76 6.57
C VAL A 155 -0.31 3.54 7.75
N PHE A 156 -1.00 3.45 8.87
CA PHE A 156 -0.49 3.94 10.15
C PHE A 156 0.28 2.81 10.83
N ASN A 157 1.51 3.11 11.19
CA ASN A 157 2.42 2.15 11.78
C ASN A 157 3.37 2.82 12.78
N PHE A 158 4.26 2.02 13.33
CA PHE A 158 5.20 2.38 14.37
C PHE A 158 6.65 2.40 13.86
N PRO A 159 7.58 3.03 14.61
CA PRO A 159 9.00 3.05 14.25
C PRO A 159 9.57 1.65 13.97
N HIS A 160 10.54 1.53 13.07
CA HIS A 160 11.14 0.24 12.68
C HIS A 160 10.18 -0.78 12.03
N ALA A 161 8.96 -0.38 11.67
CA ALA A 161 8.04 -1.23 10.94
C ALA A 161 8.42 -1.45 9.47
N GLY A 162 9.26 -0.59 8.88
CA GLY A 162 9.83 -0.81 7.55
C GLY A 162 9.12 -0.14 6.38
N PHE A 163 8.28 0.85 6.66
CA PHE A 163 7.51 1.56 5.65
C PHE A 163 8.29 2.77 5.13
N TYR A 164 8.21 3.00 3.83
CA TYR A 164 8.56 4.26 3.18
C TYR A 164 7.46 5.31 3.37
N GLU A 165 7.76 6.56 3.04
CA GLU A 165 6.80 7.67 3.06
C GLU A 165 5.66 7.45 2.08
N SER A 166 5.95 6.92 0.88
CA SER A 166 4.96 6.56 -0.12
C SER A 166 5.54 5.58 -1.14
N ILE A 167 4.66 4.85 -1.83
CA ILE A 167 4.99 4.03 -3.00
C ILE A 167 3.82 4.02 -3.95
N MET A 168 4.09 4.14 -5.25
CA MET A 168 3.08 3.95 -6.30
C MET A 168 3.24 2.57 -6.93
N GLY A 169 2.11 1.92 -7.18
CA GLY A 169 2.05 0.62 -7.86
C GLY A 169 1.12 0.69 -9.07
N GLY A 170 1.40 -0.16 -10.07
CA GLY A 170 0.59 -0.26 -11.30
C GLY A 170 1.33 0.20 -12.56
N PRO A 171 0.69 0.07 -13.74
CA PRO A 171 1.30 0.45 -15.01
C PRO A 171 1.67 1.93 -15.03
N GLY A 172 2.94 2.24 -15.33
CA GLY A 172 3.42 3.62 -15.38
C GLY A 172 3.65 4.26 -14.02
N ALA A 173 3.66 3.48 -12.93
CA ALA A 173 4.08 3.97 -11.63
C ALA A 173 5.48 4.58 -11.69
N PHE A 174 5.68 5.66 -10.94
CA PHE A 174 6.94 6.37 -10.80
C PHE A 174 7.31 6.50 -9.31
N TRP A 175 8.56 6.81 -9.03
CA TRP A 175 9.09 7.13 -7.70
C TRP A 175 10.12 8.24 -7.86
#